data_AF-A0A7X7T8W4-F1
#
_entry.id   AF-A0A7X7T8W4-F1
#
_cell.length_a   1.000
_cell.length_b   1.000
_cell.length_c   1.000
_cell.angle_alpha   90.00
_cell.angle_beta   90.00
_cell.angle_gamma   90.00
#
_symmetry.space_group_name_H-M   'P 1'
#
loop_
_entity.id
_entity.type
_entity.pdbx_description
1 polymer ?
#
loop_
_entity_poly.entity_id
_entity_poly.type
_entity_poly.pdbx_seq_one_letter_code
_entity_poly.pdbx_strand_id
1 'polypeptide(L)'
;PSGVAVLEWESGSLDNAGEKIELSRPGDKEPGQDRYWIRMERVNYDNSAPWPAAADGGGKSLTRIADSQYGNDAANWQAATPSPGQ
;
A
#
# COMPACT_ATOMS: atom_id res chain seq x y z
N PRO A 1 -10.43 3.74 -12.33
CA PRO A 1 -10.35 4.02 -13.80
C PRO A 1 -10.81 2.82 -14.63
N SER A 2 -11.67 3.03 -15.63
CA SER A 2 -12.15 1.92 -16.48
C SER A 2 -10.97 1.25 -17.22
N GLY A 3 -10.83 -0.06 -17.07
CA GLY A 3 -9.81 -0.85 -17.77
C GLY A 3 -8.50 -1.09 -17.00
N VAL A 4 -8.35 -0.59 -15.77
CA VAL A 4 -7.23 -0.98 -14.91
C VAL A 4 -7.61 -2.25 -14.16
N ALA A 5 -6.81 -3.31 -14.34
CA ALA A 5 -6.96 -4.53 -13.56
C ALA A 5 -6.66 -4.23 -12.08
N VAL A 6 -7.65 -4.37 -11.22
CA VAL A 6 -7.46 -4.39 -9.77
C VAL A 6 -7.06 -5.81 -9.42
N LEU A 7 -5.86 -5.96 -8.85
CA LEU A 7 -5.35 -7.24 -8.38
C LEU A 7 -5.48 -7.25 -6.86
N GLU A 8 -6.12 -8.28 -6.34
CA GLU A 8 -6.21 -8.57 -4.92
C GLU A 8 -5.33 -9.79 -4.62
N TRP A 9 -4.83 -9.88 -3.38
CA TRP A 9 -4.11 -11.08 -2.96
C TRP A 9 -5.07 -12.27 -2.91
N GLU A 10 -4.70 -13.40 -3.54
CA GLU A 10 -5.53 -14.61 -3.57
C GLU A 10 -5.71 -15.26 -2.18
N SER A 11 -4.87 -14.88 -1.22
CA SER A 11 -4.94 -15.30 0.18
C SER A 11 -4.14 -14.36 1.07
N GLY A 12 -4.34 -14.45 2.39
CA GLY A 12 -3.68 -13.62 3.38
C GLY A 12 -4.47 -12.36 3.73
N SER A 13 -3.84 -11.53 4.55
CA SER A 13 -4.39 -10.26 5.05
C SER A 13 -3.23 -9.35 5.43
N LEU A 14 -3.46 -8.04 5.37
CA LEU A 14 -2.50 -7.09 5.93
C LEU A 14 -2.46 -7.22 7.46
N ASP A 15 -1.28 -7.00 8.06
CA ASP A 15 -1.13 -7.04 9.52
C ASP A 15 -1.77 -5.80 10.16
N ASN A 16 -2.69 -5.99 11.09
CA ASN A 16 -3.35 -4.88 11.78
C ASN A 16 -2.40 -4.11 12.72
N ALA A 17 -1.30 -4.72 13.17
CA ALA A 17 -0.32 -4.09 14.06
C ALA A 17 0.80 -3.37 13.32
N GLY A 18 0.85 -3.47 11.99
CA GLY A 18 1.92 -2.91 11.18
C GLY A 18 2.72 -3.96 10.43
N GLU A 19 3.08 -3.64 9.19
CA GLU A 19 4.02 -4.44 8.41
C GLU A 19 4.73 -3.57 7.37
N LYS A 20 5.72 -4.18 6.72
CA LYS A 20 6.41 -3.58 5.58
C LYS A 20 5.86 -4.16 4.28
N ILE A 21 5.08 -3.37 3.56
CA ILE A 21 4.58 -3.70 2.23
C ILE A 21 5.37 -3.00 1.12
N GLU A 22 5.41 -3.64 -0.04
CA GLU A 22 6.08 -3.12 -1.23
C GLU A 22 5.17 -3.27 -2.45
N LEU A 23 5.01 -2.18 -3.20
CA LEU A 23 4.36 -2.20 -4.50
C LEU A 23 5.44 -2.19 -5.57
N SER A 24 5.37 -3.14 -6.49
CA SER A 24 6.33 -3.30 -7.58
C SER A 24 5.62 -3.41 -8.92
N ARG A 25 6.26 -2.90 -9.98
CA ARG A 25 5.82 -3.09 -11.36
C ARG A 25 6.76 -4.05 -12.09
N PRO A 26 6.24 -4.83 -13.06
CA PRO A 26 7.10 -5.65 -13.89
C PRO A 26 8.10 -4.77 -14.67
N GLY A 27 9.38 -5.15 -14.64
CA GLY A 27 10.39 -4.62 -15.55
C GLY A 27 10.30 -5.25 -16.94
N ASP A 28 11.24 -4.89 -17.81
CA ASP A 28 11.35 -5.48 -19.13
C ASP A 28 11.67 -6.98 -19.02
N LYS A 29 11.18 -7.77 -19.98
CA LYS A 29 11.49 -9.21 -20.01
C LYS A 29 12.55 -9.46 -21.07
N GLU A 30 13.76 -9.78 -20.63
CA GLU A 30 14.86 -10.16 -21.51
C GLU A 30 14.69 -11.62 -22.00
N PRO A 31 15.06 -11.94 -23.26
CA PRO A 31 15.00 -13.30 -23.77
C PRO A 31 15.85 -14.27 -22.93
N GLY A 32 15.24 -15.35 -22.46
CA GLY A 32 15.92 -16.38 -21.68
C GLY A 32 16.19 -16.00 -20.21
N GLN A 33 15.70 -14.85 -19.74
CA GLN A 33 15.77 -14.45 -18.33
C GLN A 33 14.38 -14.40 -17.70
N ASP A 34 14.36 -14.61 -16.38
CA ASP A 34 13.18 -14.33 -15.58
C ASP A 34 12.89 -12.82 -15.56
N ARG A 35 11.61 -12.47 -15.45
CA ARG A 35 11.20 -11.07 -15.38
C ARG A 35 11.64 -10.48 -14.04
N TYR A 36 12.36 -9.37 -14.07
CA TYR A 36 12.67 -8.60 -12.87
C TYR A 36 11.53 -7.65 -12.49
N TRP A 37 11.51 -7.23 -11.22
CA TRP A 37 10.50 -6.35 -10.67
C TRP A 37 11.13 -5.05 -10.21
N ILE A 38 10.48 -3.94 -10.54
CA ILE A 38 10.92 -2.59 -10.20
C ILE A 38 10.05 -2.11 -9.05
N ARG A 39 10.67 -1.86 -7.89
CA ARG A 39 10.00 -1.29 -6.73
C ARG A 39 9.47 0.10 -7.03
N MET A 40 8.16 0.27 -6.91
CA MET A 40 7.45 1.53 -7.11
C MET A 40 7.28 2.27 -5.79
N GLU A 41 6.86 1.56 -4.74
CA GLU A 41 6.60 2.15 -3.43
C GLU A 41 6.94 1.14 -2.33
N ARG A 42 7.28 1.62 -1.15
CA ARG A 42 7.41 0.78 0.04
C ARG A 42 7.00 1.57 1.27
N VAL A 43 6.12 1.00 2.08
CA VAL A 43 5.69 1.60 3.35
C VAL A 43 5.84 0.59 4.48
N ASN A 44 6.38 1.06 5.60
CA ASN A 44 6.40 0.37 6.88
C ASN A 44 5.38 1.08 7.79
N TYR A 45 4.13 0.64 7.73
CA TYR A 45 3.07 1.25 8.53
C TYR A 45 2.98 0.60 9.91
N ASP A 46 2.35 1.29 10.84
CA ASP A 46 2.17 0.86 12.23
C ASP A 46 0.78 1.30 12.71
N ASN A 47 0.31 0.74 13.82
CA ASN A 47 -0.95 1.15 14.46
C ASN A 47 -0.74 2.19 15.57
N SER A 48 0.52 2.55 15.86
CA SER A 48 0.90 3.51 16.88
C SER A 48 1.40 4.85 16.30
N ALA A 49 1.52 5.86 17.16
CA ALA A 49 2.03 7.16 16.75
C ALA A 49 3.41 7.03 16.08
N PRO A 50 3.67 7.71 14.95
CA PRO A 50 2.92 8.86 14.43
C PRO A 50 1.74 8.55 13.49
N TRP A 51 1.35 7.28 13.32
CA TRP A 51 0.26 6.90 12.43
C TRP A 51 -1.12 7.30 13.00
N PRO A 52 -2.12 7.59 12.15
CA PRO A 52 -3.47 7.92 12.58
C PRO A 52 -4.15 6.80 13.40
N ALA A 53 -4.28 6.99 14.71
CA ALA A 53 -4.88 6.01 15.62
C ALA A 53 -6.34 5.63 15.27
N ALA A 54 -7.08 6.47 14.55
CA ALA A 54 -8.44 6.14 14.13
C ALA A 54 -8.50 5.01 13.09
N ALA A 55 -7.38 4.67 12.43
CA ALA A 55 -7.25 3.50 11.57
C ALA A 55 -6.96 2.21 12.36
N ASP A 56 -6.66 2.30 13.66
CA ASP A 56 -6.47 1.15 14.56
C ASP A 56 -7.80 0.79 15.22
N GLY A 57 -8.47 -0.25 14.73
CA GLY A 57 -9.70 -0.81 15.33
C GLY A 57 -10.96 0.07 15.26
N GLY A 58 -10.88 1.29 14.75
CA GLY A 58 -12.00 2.25 14.65
C GLY A 58 -12.90 2.11 13.41
N GLY A 59 -12.66 1.12 12.56
CA GLY A 59 -13.40 0.87 11.31
C GLY A 59 -12.98 1.74 10.12
N LYS A 60 -11.97 2.60 10.29
CA LYS A 60 -11.32 3.35 9.21
C LYS A 60 -10.06 2.62 8.72
N SER A 61 -9.60 2.94 7.51
CA SER A 61 -8.33 2.46 6.97
C SER A 61 -7.33 3.61 6.79
N LEU A 62 -6.04 3.28 6.78
CA LEU A 62 -5.00 4.19 6.32
C LEU A 62 -5.19 4.48 4.83
N THR A 63 -5.30 5.75 4.48
CA THR A 63 -5.43 6.24 3.11
C THR A 63 -4.37 7.32 2.87
N ARG A 64 -3.65 7.22 1.76
CA ARG A 64 -2.61 8.18 1.39
C ARG A 64 -3.25 9.52 1.02
N ILE A 65 -2.65 10.62 1.45
CA ILE A 65 -3.12 11.98 1.17
C ILE A 65 -2.64 12.46 -0.20
N ALA A 66 -1.33 12.31 -0.46
CA ALA A 66 -0.69 12.72 -1.70
C ALA A 66 0.25 11.63 -2.25
N ASP A 67 -0.04 11.14 -3.45
CA ASP A 67 0.72 10.07 -4.10
C ASP A 67 2.17 10.44 -4.41
N SER A 68 2.46 11.74 -4.59
CA SER A 68 3.80 12.25 -4.87
C SER A 68 4.66 12.43 -3.62
N GLN A 69 4.07 12.37 -2.41
CA GLN A 69 4.79 12.53 -1.15
C GLN A 69 5.28 11.19 -0.64
N TYR A 70 6.30 11.16 0.22
CA TYR A 70 6.94 9.91 0.65
C TYR A 70 5.98 8.97 1.40
N GLY A 71 6.00 7.68 1.06
CA GLY A 71 5.08 6.68 1.62
C GLY A 71 5.35 6.32 3.09
N ASN A 72 6.59 6.43 3.58
CA ASN A 72 6.90 6.18 5.00
C ASN A 72 6.75 7.41 5.89
N ASP A 73 6.34 8.56 5.34
CA ASP A 73 5.98 9.70 6.16
C ASP A 73 4.53 9.53 6.64
N ALA A 74 4.34 9.21 7.91
CA ALA A 74 3.01 9.03 8.50
C ALA A 74 2.12 10.29 8.37
N ALA A 75 2.71 11.48 8.24
CA ALA A 75 1.96 12.71 8.01
C ALA A 75 1.26 12.75 6.63
N ASN A 76 1.67 11.90 5.69
CA ASN A 76 1.04 11.71 4.38
C ASN A 76 -0.10 10.67 4.43
N TRP A 77 -0.54 10.25 5.61
CA TRP A 77 -1.61 9.28 5.78
C TRP A 77 -2.72 9.84 6.67
N GLN A 78 -3.95 9.49 6.32
CA GLN A 78 -5.14 9.81 7.09
C GLN A 78 -5.99 8.56 7.30
N ALA A 79 -6.75 8.56 8.40
CA ALA A 79 -7.79 7.58 8.61
C ALA A 79 -9.06 7.99 7.85
N ALA A 80 -9.46 7.21 6.86
CA ALA A 80 -10.64 7.47 6.04
C ALA A 80 -11.58 6.25 6.01
N THR A 81 -12.81 6.45 5.51
CA THR A 81 -13.70 5.33 5.20
C THR A 81 -13.01 4.43 4.18
N PRO A 82 -12.92 3.10 4.42
CA PRO A 82 -12.25 2.21 3.49
C PRO A 82 -12.92 2.23 2.12
N SER A 83 -12.13 2.45 1.06
CA SER A 83 -12.57 2.38 -0.33
C SER A 83 -11.61 1.52 -1.18
N PRO A 84 -11.27 0.29 -0.77
CA PRO A 84 -10.36 -0.56 -1.52
C PRO A 84 -10.89 -0.77 -2.95
N GLY A 85 -10.02 -0.59 -3.94
CA GLY A 85 -10.34 -0.81 -5.36
C GLY A 85 -11.14 0.30 -6.06
N GLN A 86 -11.36 1.47 -5.43
CA GLN A 86 -12.03 2.62 -6.04
C GLN A 86 -11.07 3.77 -6.36
#